data_AF-A0A7S2EAG6-F1
#
_entry.id   AF-A0A7S2EAG6-F1
#
_cell.length_a   1.000
_cell.length_b   1.000
_cell.length_c   1.000
_cell.angle_alpha   90.00
_cell.angle_beta   90.00
_cell.angle_gamma   90.00
#
_symmetry.space_group_name_H-M   'P 1'
#
loop_
_entity.id
_entity.type
_entity.pdbx_description
1 polymer ?
#
loop_
_entity_poly.entity_id
_entity_poly.type
_entity_poly.pdbx_seq_one_letter_code
_entity_poly.pdbx_strand_id
1 'polypeptide(L)'
;VWGLEPVRNRGRFEEIVAGLDLRQPDWKPNSEGIDLSEEDGGGGDSVDKEAQAEKMKADLYNVDTSTLSPARAHDFEKDDDSNFHVDFLTSAANLRAWNYDIRASQRHSVKVTAGRIIPALATTTAMVCGLVDIEFCKLLLGLQNQGRDKFLNSNINLAVGSSNFTTFCPDPPIQIKTGLKAPFPEKFTSWDKIEISCGLDEMSVQGLVDHIERTFGVKVDWIYSKGDREDKTLFKASDRERLSWDITYDDAGKIKVSDGVYSAWPNMRMAAQMINRLPPTSAQLRIFKAQAETTRKALENTKATFLEQMESDVSKAYRATYRPPEDEEAGRAYFDAVHEKRDYVTLGVHCRAGDDDEDVHLPPVVYSYTKDEGDSQPDLKRCRLEES
;
A
#
# COMPACT_ATOMS: atom_id res chain seq x y z
N VAL A 1 30.86 -9.57 11.41
CA VAL A 1 31.13 -9.44 9.96
C VAL A 1 32.00 -10.58 9.43
N TRP A 2 33.32 -10.59 9.61
CA TRP A 2 34.20 -11.58 8.95
C TRP A 2 34.46 -12.90 9.71
N GLY A 3 33.71 -13.19 10.77
CA GLY A 3 33.86 -14.44 11.53
C GLY A 3 35.18 -14.58 12.32
N LEU A 4 35.93 -13.49 12.49
CA LEU A 4 37.14 -13.47 13.30
C LEU A 4 36.82 -13.43 14.80
N GLU A 5 37.63 -14.11 15.60
CA GLU A 5 37.47 -14.15 17.05
C GLU A 5 37.92 -12.81 17.69
N PRO A 6 37.07 -12.16 18.51
CA PRO A 6 37.40 -10.85 19.06
C PRO A 6 38.41 -10.95 20.22
N VAL A 7 39.38 -10.04 20.25
CA VAL A 7 40.31 -9.90 21.37
C VAL A 7 39.63 -9.12 22.50
N ARG A 8 39.23 -9.82 23.57
CA ARG A 8 38.56 -9.20 24.74
C ARG A 8 39.53 -8.69 25.82
N ASN A 9 40.77 -9.18 25.84
CA ASN A 9 41.77 -8.72 26.80
C ASN A 9 42.39 -7.39 26.34
N ARG A 10 42.23 -6.34 27.13
CA ARG A 10 42.71 -4.99 26.81
C ARG A 10 44.22 -4.90 26.63
N GLY A 11 45.01 -5.54 27.50
CA GLY A 11 46.47 -5.51 27.40
C GLY A 11 46.96 -6.17 26.10
N ARG A 12 46.39 -7.34 25.76
CA ARG A 12 46.68 -8.01 24.48
C ARG A 12 46.26 -7.17 23.27
N PHE A 13 45.12 -6.48 23.36
CA PHE A 13 44.67 -5.59 22.29
C PHE A 13 45.65 -4.43 22.07
N GLU A 14 46.10 -3.78 23.15
CA GLU A 14 47.08 -2.69 23.11
C GLU A 14 48.43 -3.16 22.51
N GLU A 15 48.91 -4.35 22.89
CA GLU A 15 50.11 -4.96 22.30
C GLU A 15 49.97 -5.20 20.79
N ILE A 16 48.83 -5.74 20.33
CA ILE A 16 48.56 -5.98 18.91
C ILE A 16 48.53 -4.64 18.15
N VAL A 17 47.80 -3.65 18.66
CA VAL A 17 47.68 -2.34 18.00
C VAL A 17 49.03 -1.64 17.90
N ALA A 18 49.83 -1.66 18.96
CA ALA A 18 51.18 -1.10 18.94
C ALA A 18 52.11 -1.84 17.95
N GLY A 19 51.96 -3.17 17.83
CA GLY A 19 52.72 -3.98 16.88
C GLY A 19 52.35 -3.79 15.40
N LEU A 20 51.17 -3.22 15.10
CA LEU A 20 50.69 -3.02 13.73
C LEU A 20 51.29 -1.80 13.01
N ASP A 21 52.06 -0.93 13.70
CA ASP A 21 52.66 0.31 13.16
C ASP A 21 51.70 1.11 12.25
N LEU A 22 50.47 1.32 12.73
CA LEU A 22 49.42 1.98 11.94
C LEU A 22 49.79 3.43 11.65
N ARG A 23 50.01 3.76 10.38
CA ARG A 23 50.27 5.13 9.92
C ARG A 23 48.99 5.81 9.48
N GLN A 24 48.63 6.90 10.15
CA GLN A 24 47.49 7.72 9.76
C GLN A 24 47.84 8.49 8.47
N PRO A 25 47.04 8.40 7.39
CA PRO A 25 47.29 9.18 6.19
C PRO A 25 47.06 10.67 6.44
N ASP A 26 47.84 11.52 5.76
CA ASP A 26 47.65 12.98 5.81
C ASP A 26 46.29 13.34 5.21
N TRP A 27 45.41 13.94 6.01
CA TRP A 27 44.11 14.42 5.57
C TRP A 27 44.14 15.91 5.26
N LYS A 28 43.52 16.31 4.13
CA LYS A 28 43.32 17.70 3.73
C LYS A 28 41.83 17.93 3.46
N PRO A 29 41.26 19.07 3.87
CA PRO A 29 39.85 19.37 3.61
C PRO A 29 39.60 19.44 2.10
N ASN A 30 38.46 18.89 1.66
CA ASN A 30 38.00 19.07 0.29
C ASN A 30 37.63 20.55 0.08
N SER A 31 37.97 21.11 -1.07
CA SER A 31 37.70 22.52 -1.43
C SER A 31 36.24 22.78 -1.80
N GLU A 32 35.43 21.73 -1.97
CA GLU A 32 34.01 21.83 -2.26
C GLU A 32 33.22 22.20 -1.00
N GLY A 33 32.48 23.31 -1.08
CA GLY A 33 31.58 23.75 0.00
C GLY A 33 30.45 22.74 0.20
N ILE A 34 30.19 22.39 1.46
CA ILE A 34 29.06 21.54 1.83
C ILE A 34 27.80 22.41 1.76
N ASP A 35 26.81 21.99 0.97
CA ASP A 35 25.49 22.60 0.96
C ASP A 35 24.81 22.34 2.32
N LEU A 36 24.37 23.42 2.97
CA LEU A 36 23.73 23.40 4.30
C LEU A 36 22.22 23.64 4.22
N SER A 37 21.65 23.70 3.01
CA SER A 37 20.21 23.82 2.83
C SER A 37 19.51 22.47 3.08
N GLU A 38 18.33 22.52 3.72
CA GLU A 38 17.49 21.32 3.99
C GLU A 38 16.70 20.88 2.74
N GLU A 39 16.81 21.60 1.63
CA GLU A 39 16.26 21.21 0.33
C GLU A 39 17.34 20.47 -0.46
N ASP A 40 16.99 19.29 -0.97
CA ASP A 40 17.87 18.34 -1.66
C ASP A 40 18.55 18.99 -2.89
N GLY A 41 19.69 19.64 -2.66
CA GLY A 41 20.51 20.36 -3.63
C GLY A 41 21.30 19.42 -4.53
N GLY A 42 20.62 18.59 -5.32
CA GLY A 42 21.19 17.70 -6.34
C GLY A 42 21.71 18.44 -7.59
N GLY A 43 22.31 19.62 -7.44
CA GLY A 43 22.70 20.52 -8.52
C GLY A 43 24.20 20.77 -8.62
N GLY A 44 25.01 19.72 -8.80
CA GLY A 44 26.45 19.86 -9.05
C GLY A 44 27.08 18.59 -9.61
N ASP A 45 27.55 18.68 -10.87
CA ASP A 45 28.27 17.69 -11.71
C ASP A 45 27.72 16.25 -11.70
N SER A 46 26.70 16.01 -12.54
CA SER A 46 26.15 14.65 -12.78
C SER A 46 27.04 13.78 -13.68
N VAL A 47 27.75 14.40 -14.64
CA VAL A 47 28.48 13.67 -15.70
C VAL A 47 29.72 12.95 -15.16
N ASP A 48 30.46 13.56 -14.22
CA ASP A 48 31.63 12.93 -13.60
C ASP A 48 31.26 11.83 -12.59
N LYS A 49 30.10 11.97 -11.92
CA LYS A 49 29.59 10.97 -10.97
C LYS A 49 29.17 9.68 -11.69
N GLU A 50 28.53 9.80 -12.84
CA GLU A 50 28.14 8.66 -13.68
C GLU A 50 29.35 7.90 -14.20
N ALA A 51 30.36 8.61 -14.72
CA ALA A 51 31.60 8.00 -15.20
C ALA A 51 32.40 7.31 -14.07
N GLN A 52 32.46 7.91 -12.88
CA GLN A 52 33.09 7.30 -11.71
C GLN A 52 32.34 6.05 -11.23
N ALA A 53 31.00 6.09 -11.22
CA ALA A 53 30.18 4.94 -10.84
C ALA A 53 30.37 3.76 -11.81
N GLU A 54 30.41 4.02 -13.12
CA GLU A 54 30.66 2.98 -14.13
C GLU A 54 32.06 2.36 -13.97
N LYS A 55 33.07 3.18 -13.65
CA LYS A 55 34.40 2.68 -13.34
C LYS A 55 34.41 1.78 -12.10
N MET A 56 33.76 2.19 -11.00
CA MET A 56 33.67 1.36 -9.79
C MET A 56 32.93 0.04 -10.02
N LYS A 57 31.89 0.04 -10.87
CA LYS A 57 31.20 -1.19 -11.29
C LYS A 57 32.14 -2.12 -12.06
N ALA A 58 32.88 -1.58 -13.03
CA ALA A 58 33.85 -2.36 -13.80
C ALA A 58 34.92 -2.97 -12.89
N ASP A 59 35.44 -2.21 -11.93
CA ASP A 59 36.41 -2.69 -10.94
C ASP A 59 35.82 -3.81 -10.06
N LEU A 60 34.55 -3.70 -9.65
CA LEU A 60 33.86 -4.73 -8.86
C LEU A 60 33.67 -6.04 -9.63
N TYR A 61 33.31 -5.97 -10.92
CA TYR A 61 33.14 -7.17 -11.77
C TYR A 61 34.45 -7.90 -12.05
N ASN A 62 35.58 -7.21 -11.94
CA ASN A 62 36.91 -7.80 -12.12
C ASN A 62 37.44 -8.51 -10.85
N VAL A 63 36.72 -8.44 -9.72
CA VAL A 63 37.13 -9.10 -8.47
C VAL A 63 36.87 -10.61 -8.57
N ASP A 64 37.89 -11.41 -8.28
CA ASP A 64 37.78 -12.87 -8.23
C ASP A 64 36.97 -13.33 -7.01
N THR A 65 35.72 -13.70 -7.27
CA THR A 65 34.75 -14.14 -6.25
C THR A 65 35.13 -15.45 -5.56
N SER A 66 36.04 -16.25 -6.14
CA SER A 66 36.48 -17.53 -5.55
C SER A 66 37.32 -17.36 -4.29
N THR A 67 37.88 -16.17 -4.08
CA THR A 67 38.72 -15.83 -2.91
C THR A 67 37.94 -15.18 -1.77
N LEU A 68 36.65 -14.89 -1.98
CA LEU A 68 35.83 -14.13 -1.04
C LEU A 68 35.26 -15.03 0.06
N SER A 69 35.40 -14.58 1.30
CA SER A 69 34.68 -15.19 2.44
C SER A 69 33.31 -14.52 2.61
N PRO A 70 32.25 -15.27 2.96
CA PRO A 70 30.94 -14.69 3.16
C PRO A 70 30.93 -13.76 4.38
N ALA A 71 30.45 -12.54 4.19
CA ALA A 71 30.22 -11.60 5.28
C ALA A 71 28.98 -12.02 6.08
N ARG A 72 29.07 -11.98 7.41
CA ARG A 72 27.93 -12.16 8.31
C ARG A 72 27.38 -10.78 8.69
N ALA A 73 26.18 -10.48 8.20
CA ALA A 73 25.42 -9.33 8.67
C ALA A 73 25.17 -9.46 10.18
N HIS A 74 25.20 -8.32 10.86
CA HIS A 74 24.85 -8.25 12.28
C HIS A 74 23.47 -7.63 12.39
N ASP A 75 22.53 -8.39 12.94
CA ASP A 75 21.22 -7.88 13.29
C ASP A 75 21.33 -7.16 14.63
N PHE A 76 20.86 -5.92 14.67
CA PHE A 76 20.95 -5.11 15.88
C PHE A 76 20.08 -5.70 16.99
N GLU A 77 20.72 -6.37 17.94
CA GLU A 77 20.14 -6.80 19.21
C GLU A 77 20.59 -5.88 20.36
N LYS A 78 19.62 -5.27 21.03
CA LYS A 78 19.82 -4.30 22.13
C LYS A 78 19.83 -4.98 23.50
N ASP A 79 19.24 -6.16 23.63
CA ASP A 79 19.02 -6.86 24.90
C ASP A 79 20.13 -7.88 25.24
N ASP A 80 21.04 -8.15 24.30
CA ASP A 80 22.26 -8.93 24.52
C ASP A 80 23.47 -8.00 24.77
N ASP A 81 23.95 -7.98 26.01
CA ASP A 81 25.10 -7.17 26.42
C ASP A 81 26.45 -7.77 25.97
N SER A 82 26.48 -8.98 25.39
CA SER A 82 27.70 -9.69 25.00
C SER A 82 28.13 -9.46 23.54
N ASN A 83 27.24 -8.90 22.71
CA ASN A 83 27.41 -8.69 21.27
C ASN A 83 28.10 -7.36 20.88
N PHE A 84 28.35 -6.48 21.85
CA PHE A 84 28.99 -5.16 21.68
C PHE A 84 28.21 -4.13 20.85
N HIS A 85 26.96 -4.36 20.48
CA HIS A 85 26.17 -3.43 19.65
C HIS A 85 25.95 -2.09 20.37
N VAL A 86 25.44 -2.16 21.60
CA VAL A 86 25.20 -0.96 22.42
C VAL A 86 26.51 -0.29 22.83
N ASP A 87 27.57 -1.07 23.03
CA ASP A 87 28.90 -0.55 23.41
C ASP A 87 29.52 0.25 22.26
N PHE A 88 29.41 -0.26 21.04
CA PHE A 88 29.82 0.44 19.82
C PHE A 88 29.02 1.74 19.66
N LEU A 89 27.69 1.69 19.74
CA LEU A 89 26.84 2.87 19.62
C LEU A 89 27.17 3.92 20.68
N THR A 90 27.36 3.50 21.93
CA THR A 90 27.70 4.39 23.05
C THR A 90 29.04 5.09 22.79
N SER A 91 30.05 4.34 22.37
CA SER A 91 31.38 4.88 22.09
C SER A 91 31.37 5.82 20.88
N ALA A 92 30.76 5.41 19.77
CA ALA A 92 30.68 6.20 18.55
C ALA A 92 29.87 7.49 18.75
N ALA A 93 28.73 7.41 19.43
CA ALA A 93 27.90 8.57 19.74
C ALA A 93 28.63 9.56 20.65
N ASN A 94 29.35 9.08 21.67
CA ASN A 94 30.10 9.94 22.58
C ASN A 94 31.34 10.56 21.93
N LEU A 95 32.04 9.84 21.04
CA LEU A 95 33.14 10.41 20.24
C LEU A 95 32.62 11.52 19.31
N ARG A 96 31.47 11.29 18.65
CA ARG A 96 30.83 12.34 17.85
C ARG A 96 30.35 13.50 18.70
N ALA A 97 29.78 13.24 19.88
CA ALA A 97 29.33 14.27 20.81
C ALA A 97 30.51 15.17 21.22
N TRP A 98 31.69 14.59 21.47
CA TRP A 98 32.90 15.33 21.81
C TRP A 98 33.35 16.29 20.69
N ASN A 99 33.20 15.91 19.42
CA ASN A 99 33.52 16.80 18.29
C ASN A 99 32.69 18.10 18.26
N TYR A 100 31.49 18.08 18.85
CA TYR A 100 30.54 19.21 18.86
C TYR A 100 30.29 19.76 20.27
N ASP A 101 31.13 19.41 21.26
CA ASP A 101 30.99 19.79 22.67
C ASP A 101 29.62 19.42 23.29
N ILE A 102 29.03 18.30 22.83
CA ILE A 102 27.79 17.74 23.36
C ILE A 102 28.12 16.82 24.53
N ARG A 103 27.33 16.90 25.61
CA ARG A 103 27.50 16.07 26.80
C ARG A 103 27.39 14.57 26.46
N ALA A 104 28.39 13.80 26.88
CA ALA A 104 28.40 12.34 26.71
C ALA A 104 27.21 11.68 27.44
N SER A 105 26.61 10.69 26.77
CA SER A 105 25.50 9.90 27.28
C SER A 105 25.99 8.57 27.85
N GLN A 106 25.36 8.11 28.93
CA GLN A 106 25.67 6.81 29.51
C GLN A 106 25.12 5.67 28.64
N ARG A 107 25.74 4.49 28.74
CA ARG A 107 25.33 3.29 28.01
C ARG A 107 23.83 2.99 28.12
N HIS A 108 23.26 3.12 29.32
CA HIS A 108 21.84 2.85 29.55
C HIS A 108 20.94 3.82 28.77
N SER A 109 21.28 5.11 28.72
CA SER A 109 20.50 6.12 28.00
C SER A 109 20.60 5.90 26.48
N VAL A 110 21.80 5.55 25.99
CA VAL A 110 22.01 5.18 24.58
C VAL A 110 21.22 3.93 24.21
N LYS A 111 21.20 2.90 25.07
CA LYS A 111 20.39 1.68 24.88
C LYS A 111 18.90 1.99 24.76
N VAL A 112 18.37 2.86 25.63
CA VAL A 112 16.96 3.27 25.58
C VAL A 112 16.63 3.97 24.27
N THR A 113 17.44 4.96 23.87
CA THR A 113 17.20 5.76 22.67
C THR A 113 17.42 4.97 21.39
N ALA A 114 18.59 4.33 21.23
CA ALA A 114 18.93 3.58 20.02
C ALA A 114 18.10 2.30 19.87
N GLY A 115 17.77 1.67 20.99
CA GLY A 115 16.93 0.49 21.05
C GLY A 115 15.42 0.76 20.93
N ARG A 116 14.99 2.03 20.88
CA ARG A 116 13.59 2.45 20.90
C ARG A 116 12.79 1.74 22.01
N ILE A 117 13.38 1.66 23.21
CA ILE A 117 12.78 0.94 24.34
C ILE A 117 11.56 1.71 24.83
N ILE A 118 10.39 1.07 24.79
CA ILE A 118 9.15 1.59 25.37
C ILE A 118 9.17 1.30 26.87
N PRO A 119 9.20 2.32 27.74
CA PRO A 119 9.18 2.09 29.19
C PRO A 119 7.82 1.50 29.60
N ALA A 120 7.86 0.41 30.37
CA ALA A 120 6.67 -0.26 30.87
C ALA A 120 6.87 -0.73 32.31
N LEU A 121 5.80 -0.66 33.11
CA LEU A 121 5.78 -1.12 34.49
C LEU A 121 4.48 -1.89 34.74
N ALA A 122 4.56 -2.99 35.48
CA ALA A 122 3.43 -3.88 35.72
C ALA A 122 2.22 -3.20 36.37
N THR A 123 2.45 -2.14 37.16
CA THR A 123 1.38 -1.37 37.81
C THR A 123 0.46 -0.69 36.80
N THR A 124 1.01 -0.05 35.76
CA THR A 124 0.21 0.58 34.69
C THR A 124 -0.53 -0.48 33.88
N THR A 125 0.11 -1.62 33.57
CA THR A 125 -0.53 -2.74 32.88
C THR A 125 -1.71 -3.30 33.68
N ALA A 126 -1.53 -3.57 34.97
CA ALA A 126 -2.59 -4.08 35.84
C ALA A 126 -3.77 -3.11 35.94
N MET A 127 -3.50 -1.79 36.02
CA MET A 127 -4.56 -0.78 36.05
C MET A 127 -5.34 -0.73 34.73
N VAL A 128 -4.66 -0.73 33.59
CA VAL A 128 -5.32 -0.71 32.27
C VAL A 128 -6.15 -1.98 32.07
N CYS A 129 -5.62 -3.15 32.41
CA CYS A 129 -6.37 -4.41 32.35
C CYS A 129 -7.65 -4.35 33.20
N GLY A 130 -7.57 -3.89 34.45
CA GLY A 130 -8.75 -3.77 35.30
C GLY A 130 -9.83 -2.83 34.74
N LEU A 131 -9.43 -1.72 34.10
CA LEU A 131 -10.37 -0.80 33.46
C LEU A 131 -11.00 -1.40 32.20
N VAL A 132 -10.21 -2.10 31.39
CA VAL A 132 -10.72 -2.85 30.23
C VAL A 132 -11.72 -3.92 30.66
N ASP A 133 -11.43 -4.66 31.73
CA ASP A 133 -12.32 -5.70 32.27
C ASP A 133 -13.65 -5.10 32.75
N ILE A 134 -13.63 -3.89 33.34
CA ILE A 134 -14.85 -3.17 33.72
C ILE A 134 -15.69 -2.84 32.49
N GLU A 135 -15.11 -2.28 31.42
CA GLU A 135 -15.84 -1.99 30.18
C GLU A 135 -16.33 -3.27 29.49
N PHE A 136 -15.56 -4.36 29.59
CA PHE A 136 -15.95 -5.67 29.10
C PHE A 136 -17.18 -6.22 29.84
N CYS A 137 -17.24 -6.09 31.18
CA CYS A 137 -18.43 -6.45 31.94
C CYS A 137 -19.67 -5.65 31.49
N LYS A 138 -19.51 -4.38 31.12
CA LYS A 138 -20.63 -3.56 30.59
C LYS A 138 -21.17 -4.11 29.27
N LEU A 139 -20.30 -4.59 28.39
CA LEU A 139 -20.70 -5.25 27.14
C LEU A 139 -21.48 -6.56 27.42
N LEU A 140 -21.00 -7.37 28.36
CA LEU A 140 -21.68 -8.61 28.76
C LEU A 140 -23.07 -8.36 29.35
N LEU A 141 -23.24 -7.24 30.06
CA LEU A 141 -24.53 -6.81 30.62
C LEU A 141 -25.48 -6.19 29.58
N GLY A 142 -25.07 -6.08 28.30
CA GLY A 142 -25.92 -5.52 27.25
C GLY A 142 -26.05 -3.99 27.30
N LEU A 143 -25.17 -3.28 28.03
CA LEU A 143 -25.27 -1.83 28.20
C LEU A 143 -25.05 -1.04 26.89
N GLN A 144 -24.49 -1.67 25.85
CA GLN A 144 -24.40 -1.11 24.50
C GLN A 144 -25.77 -0.70 23.93
N ASN A 145 -26.84 -1.40 24.31
CA ASN A 145 -28.20 -1.09 23.87
C ASN A 145 -28.78 0.14 24.58
N GLN A 146 -28.17 0.57 25.70
CA GLN A 146 -28.61 1.72 26.50
C GLN A 146 -27.90 3.03 26.10
N GLY A 147 -27.06 2.99 25.07
CA GLY A 147 -26.32 4.13 24.55
C GLY A 147 -24.87 4.19 25.02
N ARG A 148 -24.06 4.91 24.23
CA ARG A 148 -22.61 5.05 24.43
C ARG A 148 -22.21 5.69 25.76
N ASP A 149 -23.10 6.47 26.38
CA ASP A 149 -22.83 7.18 27.63
C ASP A 149 -22.63 6.23 28.83
N LYS A 150 -22.89 4.94 28.65
CA LYS A 150 -22.55 3.89 29.62
C LYS A 150 -21.07 3.50 29.58
N PHE A 151 -20.38 3.80 28.48
CA PHE A 151 -18.98 3.45 28.26
C PHE A 151 -18.07 4.64 28.52
N LEU A 152 -16.86 4.37 28.96
CA LEU A 152 -15.86 5.39 29.27
C LEU A 152 -14.51 5.03 28.68
N ASN A 153 -13.90 5.99 28.00
CA ASN A 153 -12.49 5.98 27.70
C ASN A 153 -11.74 6.62 28.86
N SER A 154 -10.58 6.06 29.23
CA SER A 154 -9.79 6.52 30.37
C SER A 154 -8.36 6.85 29.95
N ASN A 155 -7.90 8.06 30.27
CA ASN A 155 -6.51 8.48 30.13
C ASN A 155 -5.88 8.62 31.52
N ILE A 156 -4.71 8.00 31.70
CA ILE A 156 -4.14 7.77 33.04
C ILE A 156 -2.66 8.08 33.03
N ASN A 157 -2.22 8.85 34.02
CA ASN A 157 -0.80 8.97 34.34
C ASN A 157 -0.57 8.75 35.84
N LEU A 158 -0.08 7.56 36.19
CA LEU A 158 0.19 7.16 37.58
C LEU A 158 1.29 7.98 38.26
N ALA A 159 2.20 8.60 37.50
CA ALA A 159 3.30 9.37 38.07
C ALA A 159 2.83 10.66 38.77
N VAL A 160 1.70 11.21 38.33
CA VAL A 160 1.08 12.41 38.91
C VAL A 160 -0.01 12.05 39.94
N GLY A 161 -0.28 10.75 40.14
CA GLY A 161 -1.33 10.27 41.02
C GLY A 161 -2.74 10.47 40.45
N SER A 162 -3.75 10.50 41.33
CA SER A 162 -5.17 10.55 40.95
C SER A 162 -5.60 11.84 40.24
N SER A 163 -4.78 12.90 40.28
CA SER A 163 -5.10 14.17 39.61
C SER A 163 -5.02 14.11 38.08
N ASN A 164 -4.42 13.07 37.51
CA ASN A 164 -4.33 12.87 36.06
C ASN A 164 -5.01 11.56 35.61
N PHE A 165 -6.17 11.27 36.23
CA PHE A 165 -7.11 10.26 35.80
C PHE A 165 -8.32 10.96 35.16
N THR A 166 -8.38 10.98 33.83
CA THR A 166 -9.48 11.60 33.10
C THR A 166 -10.30 10.54 32.39
N THR A 167 -11.62 10.65 32.50
CA THR A 167 -12.56 9.77 31.81
C THR A 167 -13.48 10.59 30.94
N PHE A 168 -13.85 10.05 29.79
CA PHE A 168 -14.71 10.71 28.82
C PHE A 168 -15.53 9.68 28.06
N CYS A 169 -16.74 10.07 27.64
CA CYS A 169 -17.57 9.21 26.82
C CYS A 169 -16.93 9.00 25.43
N PRO A 170 -17.10 7.83 24.81
CA PRO A 170 -16.69 7.60 23.43
C PRO A 170 -17.31 8.61 22.46
N ASP A 171 -16.51 9.10 21.53
CA ASP A 171 -16.98 9.99 20.46
C ASP A 171 -18.05 9.32 19.59
N PRO A 172 -18.99 10.09 19.01
CA PRO A 172 -20.01 9.50 18.18
C PRO A 172 -19.36 9.03 16.87
N PRO A 173 -19.95 8.03 16.19
CA PRO A 173 -19.41 7.58 14.92
C PRO A 173 -19.38 8.75 13.93
N ILE A 174 -18.26 8.87 13.21
CA ILE A 174 -18.06 9.91 12.21
C ILE A 174 -19.09 9.70 11.09
N GLN A 175 -19.89 10.72 10.82
CA GLN A 175 -20.89 10.70 9.76
C GLN A 175 -20.27 11.20 8.46
N ILE A 176 -20.30 10.36 7.44
CA ILE A 176 -19.89 10.64 6.06
C ILE A 176 -21.16 10.95 5.26
N LYS A 177 -21.17 12.04 4.51
CA LYS A 177 -22.29 12.41 3.63
C LYS A 177 -22.28 11.49 2.41
N THR A 178 -23.43 10.95 2.05
CA THR A 178 -23.56 10.08 0.87
C THR A 178 -23.61 10.87 -0.43
N GLY A 179 -24.28 12.02 -0.45
CA GLY A 179 -24.59 12.74 -1.71
C GLY A 179 -25.77 12.13 -2.49
N LEU A 180 -26.49 11.15 -1.91
CA LEU A 180 -27.66 10.54 -2.53
C LEU A 180 -28.92 11.41 -2.35
N LYS A 181 -29.79 11.43 -3.38
CA LYS A 181 -31.13 12.04 -3.31
C LYS A 181 -32.10 11.12 -2.55
N ALA A 182 -33.16 11.68 -1.97
CA ALA A 182 -34.20 10.91 -1.29
C ALA A 182 -34.76 9.81 -2.22
N PRO A 183 -35.00 8.57 -1.74
CA PRO A 183 -35.26 8.16 -0.35
C PRO A 183 -34.06 7.60 0.44
N PHE A 184 -32.83 7.71 -0.06
CA PHE A 184 -31.65 7.14 0.60
C PHE A 184 -31.16 7.98 1.80
N PRO A 185 -30.46 7.37 2.77
CA PRO A 185 -29.90 8.11 3.89
C PRO A 185 -28.86 9.13 3.40
N GLU A 186 -28.98 10.38 3.87
CA GLU A 186 -28.05 11.48 3.54
C GLU A 186 -26.64 11.25 4.10
N LYS A 187 -26.52 10.40 5.12
CA LYS A 187 -25.28 10.15 5.85
C LYS A 187 -25.17 8.68 6.27
N PHE A 188 -23.95 8.19 6.34
CA PHE A 188 -23.60 6.88 6.86
C PHE A 188 -22.36 6.96 7.76
N THR A 189 -22.03 5.88 8.44
CA THR A 189 -20.91 5.74 9.36
C THR A 189 -20.03 4.56 8.96
N SER A 190 -18.88 4.40 9.61
CA SER A 190 -17.98 3.25 9.36
C SER A 190 -18.59 1.88 9.67
N TRP A 191 -19.70 1.85 10.42
CA TRP A 191 -20.42 0.63 10.79
C TRP A 191 -21.44 0.19 9.74
N ASP A 192 -21.88 1.13 8.89
CA ASP A 192 -22.89 0.86 7.87
C ASP A 192 -22.26 0.11 6.69
N LYS A 193 -23.02 -0.84 6.15
CA LYS A 193 -22.63 -1.69 5.03
C LYS A 193 -23.82 -1.88 4.11
N ILE A 194 -23.56 -1.94 2.81
CA ILE A 194 -24.56 -2.36 1.83
C ILE A 194 -24.38 -3.85 1.61
N GLU A 195 -25.35 -4.66 2.02
CA GLU A 195 -25.29 -6.11 1.82
C GLU A 195 -26.02 -6.48 0.53
N ILE A 196 -25.28 -7.04 -0.43
CA ILE A 196 -25.81 -7.60 -1.67
C ILE A 196 -25.56 -9.10 -1.62
N SER A 197 -26.63 -9.89 -1.56
CA SER A 197 -26.54 -11.35 -1.57
C SER A 197 -27.10 -11.89 -2.86
N CYS A 198 -26.29 -12.64 -3.60
CA CYS A 198 -26.74 -13.38 -4.77
C CYS A 198 -27.36 -14.71 -4.33
N GLY A 199 -28.38 -15.15 -5.06
CA GLY A 199 -29.00 -16.46 -4.88
C GLY A 199 -28.13 -17.57 -5.49
N LEU A 200 -28.77 -18.52 -6.17
CA LEU A 200 -28.11 -19.69 -6.78
C LEU A 200 -27.12 -19.33 -7.89
N ASP A 201 -27.40 -18.27 -8.66
CA ASP A 201 -26.52 -17.82 -9.75
C ASP A 201 -25.80 -16.53 -9.33
N GLU A 202 -24.47 -16.54 -9.45
CA GLU A 202 -23.64 -15.38 -9.19
C GLU A 202 -23.89 -14.28 -10.25
N MET A 203 -23.93 -13.02 -9.83
CA MET A 203 -24.06 -11.91 -10.77
C MET A 203 -22.72 -11.65 -11.47
N SER A 204 -22.79 -11.28 -12.76
CA SER A 204 -21.62 -10.74 -13.47
C SER A 204 -21.23 -9.36 -12.92
N VAL A 205 -19.99 -8.95 -13.15
CA VAL A 205 -19.52 -7.61 -12.77
C VAL A 205 -20.41 -6.52 -13.39
N GLN A 206 -20.85 -6.69 -14.64
CA GLN A 206 -21.84 -5.78 -15.25
C GLN A 206 -23.18 -5.78 -14.52
N GLY A 207 -23.67 -6.96 -14.14
CA GLY A 207 -24.92 -7.08 -13.38
C GLY A 207 -24.84 -6.35 -12.04
N LEU A 208 -23.70 -6.41 -11.36
CA LEU A 208 -23.45 -5.67 -10.12
C LEU A 208 -23.45 -4.16 -10.33
N VAL A 209 -22.75 -3.66 -11.37
CA VAL A 209 -22.75 -2.24 -11.73
C VAL A 209 -24.18 -1.78 -12.01
N ASP A 210 -24.89 -2.46 -12.91
CA ASP A 210 -26.28 -2.16 -13.26
C ASP A 210 -27.21 -2.16 -12.04
N HIS A 211 -27.01 -3.10 -11.10
CA HIS A 211 -27.80 -3.19 -9.89
C HIS A 211 -27.58 -1.99 -8.97
N ILE A 212 -26.32 -1.55 -8.79
CA ILE A 212 -25.98 -0.37 -8.00
C ILE A 212 -26.54 0.90 -8.66
N GLU A 213 -26.36 1.04 -9.98
CA GLU A 213 -26.86 2.19 -10.74
C GLU A 213 -28.39 2.29 -10.69
N ARG A 214 -29.11 1.18 -10.86
CA ARG A 214 -30.58 1.14 -10.78
C ARG A 214 -31.10 1.36 -9.37
N THR A 215 -30.43 0.80 -8.36
CA THR A 215 -30.90 0.87 -6.98
C THR A 215 -30.71 2.27 -6.43
N PHE A 216 -29.53 2.86 -6.60
CA PHE A 216 -29.20 4.16 -5.99
C PHE A 216 -29.40 5.36 -6.94
N GLY A 217 -29.67 5.12 -8.23
CA GLY A 217 -29.82 6.20 -9.22
C GLY A 217 -28.52 6.96 -9.50
N VAL A 218 -27.38 6.28 -9.37
CA VAL A 218 -26.02 6.85 -9.52
C VAL A 218 -25.33 6.29 -10.74
N LYS A 219 -24.24 6.91 -11.18
CA LYS A 219 -23.30 6.33 -12.15
C LYS A 219 -22.09 5.80 -11.41
N VAL A 220 -21.68 4.56 -11.71
CA VAL A 220 -20.51 3.94 -11.06
C VAL A 220 -19.25 4.27 -11.87
N ASP A 221 -18.26 4.90 -11.23
CA ASP A 221 -16.97 5.22 -11.86
C ASP A 221 -15.97 4.10 -11.74
N TRP A 222 -15.79 3.54 -10.54
CA TRP A 222 -14.99 2.35 -10.37
C TRP A 222 -15.36 1.56 -9.11
N ILE A 223 -15.14 0.25 -9.19
CA ILE A 223 -15.31 -0.70 -8.10
C ILE A 223 -13.93 -1.24 -7.73
N TYR A 224 -13.61 -1.30 -6.43
CA TYR A 224 -12.31 -1.76 -5.93
C TYR A 224 -12.44 -2.56 -4.64
N SER A 225 -11.42 -3.34 -4.30
CA SER A 225 -11.29 -4.05 -3.02
C SER A 225 -11.11 -3.06 -1.87
N LYS A 226 -11.91 -3.18 -0.79
CA LYS A 226 -11.79 -2.29 0.37
C LYS A 226 -10.45 -2.54 1.09
N GLY A 227 -9.53 -1.58 0.96
CA GLY A 227 -8.22 -1.61 1.63
C GLY A 227 -7.03 -1.61 0.68
N ASP A 228 -7.26 -1.85 -0.62
CA ASP A 228 -6.23 -1.72 -1.65
C ASP A 228 -6.16 -0.30 -2.21
N ARG A 229 -4.98 0.06 -2.77
CA ARG A 229 -4.78 1.34 -3.47
C ARG A 229 -5.58 1.35 -4.77
N GLU A 230 -6.03 2.54 -5.17
CA GLU A 230 -6.89 2.82 -6.33
C GLU A 230 -6.36 2.32 -7.69
N ASP A 231 -5.11 1.85 -7.75
CA ASP A 231 -4.47 1.34 -8.96
C ASP A 231 -5.08 0.02 -9.47
N LYS A 232 -5.70 -0.79 -8.59
CA LYS A 232 -6.36 -2.06 -8.96
C LYS A 232 -7.87 -1.95 -8.81
N THR A 233 -8.59 -1.95 -9.94
CA THR A 233 -10.06 -1.85 -9.97
C THR A 233 -10.70 -3.05 -10.66
N LEU A 234 -11.82 -3.52 -10.12
CA LEU A 234 -12.70 -4.51 -10.73
C LEU A 234 -13.46 -3.98 -11.94
N PHE A 235 -13.81 -2.71 -11.89
CA PHE A 235 -14.54 -2.01 -12.94
C PHE A 235 -14.07 -0.57 -12.98
N LYS A 236 -13.97 0.01 -14.18
CA LYS A 236 -13.71 1.43 -14.40
C LYS A 236 -14.55 1.95 -15.56
N ALA A 237 -15.28 3.05 -15.37
CA ALA A 237 -16.15 3.65 -16.38
C ALA A 237 -15.38 4.08 -17.62
N SER A 238 -14.13 4.55 -17.47
CA SER A 238 -13.24 4.85 -18.60
C SER A 238 -12.99 3.64 -19.49
N ASP A 239 -12.97 2.43 -18.94
CA ASP A 239 -12.79 1.20 -19.73
C ASP A 239 -14.09 0.80 -20.46
N ARG A 240 -15.26 1.14 -19.91
CA ARG A 240 -16.53 1.04 -20.63
C ARG A 240 -16.57 1.98 -21.84
N GLU A 241 -16.04 3.19 -21.71
CA GLU A 241 -15.93 4.12 -22.85
C GLU A 241 -15.00 3.59 -23.94
N ARG A 242 -13.91 2.92 -23.56
CA ARG A 242 -12.97 2.29 -24.52
C ARG A 242 -13.66 1.30 -25.45
N LEU A 243 -14.73 0.63 -25.03
CA LEU A 243 -15.50 -0.29 -25.89
C LEU A 243 -16.07 0.40 -27.13
N SER A 244 -16.45 1.68 -27.02
CA SER A 244 -17.01 2.48 -28.13
C SER A 244 -15.97 3.02 -29.11
N TRP A 245 -14.67 2.93 -28.77
CA TRP A 245 -13.61 3.51 -29.58
C TRP A 245 -13.28 2.63 -30.78
N ASP A 246 -13.13 3.22 -31.96
CA ASP A 246 -12.82 2.44 -33.16
C ASP A 246 -11.75 3.12 -34.01
N ILE A 247 -11.02 2.29 -34.76
CA ILE A 247 -9.97 2.68 -35.69
C ILE A 247 -10.33 2.05 -37.03
N THR A 248 -11.06 2.83 -37.84
CA THR A 248 -11.56 2.39 -39.16
C THR A 248 -10.76 3.04 -40.30
N TYR A 249 -10.73 2.36 -41.44
CA TYR A 249 -10.22 2.93 -42.70
C TYR A 249 -11.41 3.16 -43.64
N ASP A 250 -11.41 4.30 -44.33
CA ASP A 250 -12.38 4.55 -45.41
C ASP A 250 -11.96 3.85 -46.71
N ASP A 251 -12.88 3.80 -47.67
CA ASP A 251 -12.64 3.20 -49.01
C ASP A 251 -11.52 3.91 -49.80
N ALA A 252 -11.09 5.10 -49.36
CA ALA A 252 -10.00 5.88 -49.93
C ALA A 252 -8.66 5.68 -49.18
N GLY A 253 -8.61 4.80 -48.16
CA GLY A 253 -7.43 4.49 -47.37
C GLY A 253 -7.06 5.53 -46.31
N LYS A 254 -7.95 6.48 -46.00
CA LYS A 254 -7.81 7.42 -44.87
C LYS A 254 -8.28 6.76 -43.59
N ILE A 255 -7.61 7.09 -42.50
CA ILE A 255 -7.91 6.54 -41.17
C ILE A 255 -8.83 7.49 -40.40
N LYS A 256 -9.87 6.93 -39.79
CA LYS A 256 -10.77 7.60 -38.86
C LYS A 256 -10.66 6.94 -37.50
N VAL A 257 -10.28 7.74 -36.50
CA VAL A 257 -9.99 7.30 -35.13
C VAL A 257 -10.89 8.08 -34.18
N SER A 258 -11.53 7.40 -33.22
CA SER A 258 -12.30 8.04 -32.16
C SER A 258 -11.41 8.92 -31.26
N ASP A 259 -11.92 10.07 -30.81
CA ASP A 259 -11.11 11.06 -30.10
C ASP A 259 -10.46 10.53 -28.81
N GLY A 260 -11.13 9.63 -28.09
CA GLY A 260 -10.60 9.02 -26.86
C GLY A 260 -9.33 8.17 -27.06
N VAL A 261 -9.13 7.61 -28.26
CA VAL A 261 -7.91 6.84 -28.60
C VAL A 261 -6.67 7.74 -28.57
N TYR A 262 -6.80 9.02 -28.93
CA TYR A 262 -5.68 9.96 -28.90
C TYR A 262 -5.22 10.30 -27.49
N SER A 263 -6.11 10.27 -26.50
CA SER A 263 -5.77 10.52 -25.10
C SER A 263 -4.99 9.36 -24.50
N ALA A 264 -5.37 8.11 -24.82
CA ALA A 264 -4.67 6.92 -24.35
C ALA A 264 -3.38 6.62 -25.13
N TRP A 265 -3.33 6.95 -26.43
CA TRP A 265 -2.16 6.80 -27.28
C TRP A 265 -1.83 8.12 -28.00
N PRO A 266 -1.09 9.04 -27.38
CA PRO A 266 -0.77 10.36 -27.97
C PRO A 266 -0.10 10.27 -29.36
N ASN A 267 0.71 9.23 -29.55
CA ASN A 267 1.42 8.96 -30.81
C ASN A 267 0.48 8.69 -31.99
N MET A 268 -0.78 8.28 -31.74
CA MET A 268 -1.76 8.03 -32.79
C MET A 268 -2.23 9.30 -33.49
N ARG A 269 -2.20 10.46 -32.81
CA ARG A 269 -2.65 11.73 -33.40
C ARG A 269 -1.77 12.12 -34.59
N MET A 270 -0.46 12.00 -34.42
CA MET A 270 0.51 12.26 -35.49
C MET A 270 0.40 11.19 -36.60
N ALA A 271 0.27 9.91 -36.22
CA ALA A 271 0.15 8.82 -37.19
C ALA A 271 -1.10 8.98 -38.08
N ALA A 272 -2.26 9.30 -37.50
CA ALA A 272 -3.49 9.51 -38.26
C ALA A 272 -3.41 10.70 -39.22
N GLN A 273 -2.80 11.80 -38.80
CA GLN A 273 -2.59 12.98 -39.66
C GLN A 273 -1.63 12.68 -40.83
N MET A 274 -0.55 11.95 -40.57
CA MET A 274 0.43 11.61 -41.61
C MET A 274 -0.12 10.59 -42.60
N ILE A 275 -0.92 9.61 -42.15
CA ILE A 275 -1.59 8.64 -43.03
C ILE A 275 -2.54 9.33 -44.02
N ASN A 276 -3.24 10.38 -43.57
CA ASN A 276 -4.21 11.09 -44.40
C ASN A 276 -3.57 12.11 -45.36
N ARG A 277 -2.30 12.48 -45.16
CA ARG A 277 -1.58 13.50 -45.96
C ARG A 277 -0.50 12.93 -46.89
N LEU A 278 0.09 11.78 -46.55
CA LEU A 278 1.21 11.22 -47.30
C LEU A 278 0.74 10.43 -48.55
N PRO A 279 1.46 10.52 -49.68
CA PRO A 279 1.15 9.75 -50.88
C PRO A 279 1.39 8.24 -50.68
N PRO A 280 0.64 7.37 -51.39
CA PRO A 280 0.62 5.92 -51.18
C PRO A 280 1.96 5.20 -51.42
N THR A 281 2.93 5.87 -52.06
CA THR A 281 4.28 5.35 -52.37
C THR A 281 5.34 5.65 -51.31
N SER A 282 5.01 6.38 -50.24
CA SER A 282 5.98 6.76 -49.19
C SER A 282 6.33 5.59 -48.27
N ALA A 283 7.63 5.33 -48.07
CA ALA A 283 8.12 4.37 -47.09
C ALA A 283 7.71 4.73 -45.64
N GLN A 284 7.55 6.03 -45.34
CA GLN A 284 7.10 6.52 -44.04
C GLN A 284 5.62 6.20 -43.79
N LEU A 285 4.78 6.16 -44.83
CA LEU A 285 3.37 5.78 -44.72
C LEU A 285 3.22 4.35 -44.19
N ARG A 286 4.12 3.43 -44.60
CA ARG A 286 4.12 2.05 -44.12
C ARG A 286 4.40 1.96 -42.61
N ILE A 287 5.29 2.81 -42.09
CA ILE A 287 5.63 2.88 -40.66
C ILE A 287 4.41 3.38 -39.86
N PHE A 288 3.77 4.46 -40.30
CA PHE A 288 2.59 4.98 -39.61
C PHE A 288 1.39 4.03 -39.67
N LYS A 289 1.18 3.34 -40.80
CA LYS A 289 0.15 2.29 -40.90
C LYS A 289 0.42 1.12 -39.94
N ALA A 290 1.67 0.66 -39.84
CA ALA A 290 2.05 -0.40 -38.89
C ALA A 290 1.84 0.04 -37.43
N GLN A 291 2.15 1.30 -37.10
CA GLN A 291 1.89 1.88 -35.78
C GLN A 291 0.38 1.93 -35.47
N ALA A 292 -0.44 2.34 -36.45
CA ALA A 292 -1.89 2.36 -36.32
C ALA A 292 -2.49 0.97 -36.13
N GLU A 293 -2.00 -0.03 -36.87
CA GLU A 293 -2.46 -1.40 -36.76
C GLU A 293 -2.03 -2.05 -35.44
N THR A 294 -0.82 -1.76 -34.96
CA THR A 294 -0.37 -2.19 -33.62
C THR A 294 -1.25 -1.62 -32.53
N THR A 295 -1.61 -0.33 -32.64
CA THR A 295 -2.51 0.31 -31.67
C THR A 295 -3.93 -0.23 -31.77
N ARG A 296 -4.43 -0.53 -32.98
CA ARG A 296 -5.73 -1.20 -33.18
C ARG A 296 -5.76 -2.57 -32.51
N LYS A 297 -4.73 -3.40 -32.69
CA LYS A 297 -4.62 -4.70 -32.01
C LYS A 297 -4.54 -4.56 -30.49
N ALA A 298 -3.78 -3.58 -29.99
CA ALA A 298 -3.71 -3.30 -28.56
C ALA A 298 -5.07 -2.87 -27.99
N LEU A 299 -5.82 -2.04 -28.72
CA LEU A 299 -7.17 -1.62 -28.35
C LEU A 299 -8.14 -2.81 -28.36
N GLU A 300 -8.14 -3.64 -29.41
CA GLU A 300 -8.98 -4.85 -29.50
C GLU A 300 -8.68 -5.84 -28.37
N ASN A 301 -7.40 -6.06 -28.05
CA ASN A 301 -7.00 -6.90 -26.92
C ASN A 301 -7.50 -6.33 -25.58
N THR A 302 -7.34 -5.02 -25.37
CA THR A 302 -7.83 -4.35 -24.15
C THR A 302 -9.34 -4.47 -24.02
N LYS A 303 -10.09 -4.33 -25.12
CA LYS A 303 -11.55 -4.52 -25.13
C LYS A 303 -11.93 -5.96 -24.81
N ALA A 304 -11.26 -6.94 -25.39
CA ALA A 304 -11.54 -8.35 -25.17
C ALA A 304 -11.32 -8.74 -23.70
N THR A 305 -10.17 -8.37 -23.11
CA THR A 305 -9.87 -8.63 -21.69
C THR A 305 -10.87 -7.93 -20.77
N PHE A 306 -11.27 -6.69 -21.10
CA PHE A 306 -12.27 -5.98 -20.32
C PHE A 306 -13.65 -6.64 -20.40
N LEU A 307 -14.11 -7.05 -21.60
CA LEU A 307 -15.39 -7.75 -21.78
C LEU A 307 -15.41 -9.08 -21.01
N GLU A 308 -14.33 -9.85 -21.08
CA GLU A 308 -14.20 -11.10 -20.32
C GLU A 308 -14.32 -10.85 -18.81
N GLN A 309 -13.64 -9.83 -18.29
CA GLN A 309 -13.75 -9.44 -16.88
C GLN A 309 -15.17 -8.94 -16.53
N MET A 310 -15.82 -8.21 -17.43
CA MET A 310 -17.16 -7.62 -17.22
C MET A 310 -18.27 -8.67 -17.21
N GLU A 311 -18.15 -9.69 -18.06
CA GLU A 311 -19.08 -10.81 -18.17
C GLU A 311 -18.82 -11.91 -17.13
N SER A 312 -17.59 -11.97 -16.59
CA SER A 312 -17.25 -12.93 -15.54
C SER A 312 -17.99 -12.65 -14.22
N ASP A 313 -18.15 -13.72 -13.43
CA ASP A 313 -18.70 -13.66 -12.09
C ASP A 313 -17.83 -12.79 -11.18
N VAL A 314 -18.45 -12.02 -10.28
CA VAL A 314 -17.74 -11.07 -9.40
C VAL A 314 -16.62 -11.74 -8.59
N SER A 315 -16.83 -12.95 -8.08
CA SER A 315 -15.85 -13.71 -7.30
C SER A 315 -14.63 -14.12 -8.13
N LYS A 316 -14.85 -14.54 -9.38
CA LYS A 316 -13.80 -14.92 -10.33
C LYS A 316 -13.01 -13.70 -10.77
N ALA A 317 -13.70 -12.61 -11.13
CA ALA A 317 -13.07 -11.33 -11.44
C ALA A 317 -12.21 -10.83 -10.28
N TYR A 318 -12.74 -10.88 -9.05
CA TYR A 318 -12.03 -10.47 -7.84
C TYR A 318 -10.73 -11.25 -7.63
N ARG A 319 -10.80 -12.59 -7.77
CA ARG A 319 -9.60 -13.44 -7.64
C ARG A 319 -8.60 -13.17 -8.76
N ALA A 320 -9.05 -12.92 -9.99
CA ALA A 320 -8.14 -12.61 -11.10
C ALA A 320 -7.40 -11.27 -10.89
N THR A 321 -8.08 -10.25 -10.35
CA THR A 321 -7.51 -8.91 -10.16
C THR A 321 -6.64 -8.78 -8.91
N TYR A 322 -7.06 -9.37 -7.78
CA TYR A 322 -6.44 -9.13 -6.46
C TYR A 322 -5.53 -10.24 -5.95
N ARG A 323 -5.49 -11.40 -6.61
CA ARG A 323 -4.57 -12.47 -6.21
C ARG A 323 -3.11 -12.02 -6.42
N PRO A 324 -2.23 -12.16 -5.41
CA PRO A 324 -0.82 -11.78 -5.52
C PRO A 324 -0.09 -12.47 -6.69
N PRO A 325 0.95 -11.82 -7.26
CA PRO A 325 1.76 -12.40 -8.34
C PRO A 325 2.50 -13.66 -7.87
N GLU A 326 2.98 -14.47 -8.82
CA GLU A 326 3.60 -15.76 -8.52
C GLU A 326 4.90 -15.65 -7.70
N ASP A 327 5.56 -14.50 -7.74
CA ASP A 327 6.79 -14.21 -6.99
C ASP A 327 6.56 -14.09 -5.47
N GLU A 328 5.31 -13.94 -5.01
CA GLU A 328 4.92 -13.83 -3.60
C GLU A 328 4.17 -15.07 -3.10
N GLU A 329 4.87 -16.21 -3.05
CA GLU A 329 4.28 -17.51 -2.71
C GLU A 329 3.53 -17.52 -1.37
N ALA A 330 4.09 -16.89 -0.32
CA ALA A 330 3.46 -16.77 0.99
C ALA A 330 2.19 -15.90 0.96
N GLY A 331 2.19 -14.82 0.18
CA GLY A 331 1.04 -13.93 0.02
C GLY A 331 -0.10 -14.61 -0.74
N ARG A 332 0.24 -15.36 -1.79
CA ARG A 332 -0.71 -16.14 -2.60
C ARG A 332 -1.37 -17.25 -1.78
N ALA A 333 -0.59 -18.02 -1.02
CA ALA A 333 -1.10 -19.08 -0.16
C ALA A 333 -2.05 -18.54 0.92
N TYR A 334 -1.72 -17.39 1.53
CA TYR A 334 -2.59 -16.70 2.47
C TYR A 334 -3.90 -16.24 1.80
N PHE A 335 -3.80 -15.58 0.64
CA PHE A 335 -4.95 -15.10 -0.10
C PHE A 335 -5.93 -16.23 -0.45
N ASP A 336 -5.40 -17.34 -0.97
CA ASP A 336 -6.20 -18.51 -1.35
C ASP A 336 -6.88 -19.13 -0.12
N ALA A 337 -6.17 -19.32 0.99
CA ALA A 337 -6.74 -19.87 2.23
C ALA A 337 -7.84 -18.97 2.85
N VAL A 338 -7.73 -17.65 2.72
CA VAL A 338 -8.77 -16.72 3.19
C VAL A 338 -10.02 -16.79 2.31
N HIS A 339 -9.85 -16.76 0.99
CA HIS A 339 -10.98 -16.75 0.04
C HIS A 339 -11.58 -18.13 -0.22
N GLU A 340 -10.91 -19.20 0.22
CA GLU A 340 -11.48 -20.55 0.34
C GLU A 340 -12.51 -20.63 1.46
N LYS A 341 -12.32 -19.91 2.57
CA LYS A 341 -13.26 -19.92 3.72
C LYS A 341 -14.33 -18.84 3.65
N ARG A 342 -14.08 -17.75 2.92
CA ARG A 342 -15.04 -16.64 2.76
C ARG A 342 -15.98 -16.86 1.58
N ASP A 343 -17.26 -16.60 1.81
CA ASP A 343 -18.37 -16.60 0.86
C ASP A 343 -18.80 -15.16 0.49
N TYR A 344 -17.96 -14.17 0.82
CA TYR A 344 -18.22 -12.77 0.51
C TYR A 344 -16.95 -12.00 0.17
N VAL A 345 -17.10 -10.91 -0.58
CA VAL A 345 -16.08 -9.89 -0.83
C VAL A 345 -16.57 -8.54 -0.35
N THR A 346 -15.65 -7.67 0.09
CA THR A 346 -15.98 -6.30 0.52
C THR A 346 -15.41 -5.31 -0.48
N LEU A 347 -16.30 -4.55 -1.11
CA LEU A 347 -16.00 -3.66 -2.21
C LEU A 347 -16.20 -2.20 -1.79
N GLY A 348 -15.28 -1.34 -2.21
CA GLY A 348 -15.47 0.10 -2.29
C GLY A 348 -16.02 0.48 -3.66
N VAL A 349 -16.93 1.44 -3.71
CA VAL A 349 -17.55 1.91 -4.94
C VAL A 349 -17.44 3.43 -4.99
N HIS A 350 -16.83 3.95 -6.06
CA HIS A 350 -16.85 5.36 -6.38
C HIS A 350 -18.00 5.64 -7.34
N CYS A 351 -18.86 6.59 -7.00
CA CYS A 351 -20.04 6.94 -7.77
C CYS A 351 -20.12 8.45 -7.99
N ARG A 352 -20.79 8.86 -9.06
CA ARG A 352 -21.18 10.24 -9.31
C ARG A 352 -22.70 10.37 -9.46
N ALA A 353 -23.22 11.52 -9.05
CA ALA A 353 -24.60 11.89 -9.29
C ALA A 353 -24.81 12.14 -10.80
N GLY A 354 -25.84 11.51 -11.39
CA GLY A 354 -26.02 11.45 -12.84
C GLY A 354 -26.16 12.80 -13.58
N ASP A 355 -26.49 13.88 -12.86
CA ASP A 355 -26.84 15.20 -13.40
C ASP A 355 -25.80 16.30 -13.12
N ASP A 356 -25.02 16.22 -12.04
CA ASP A 356 -24.23 17.37 -11.51
C ASP A 356 -22.73 17.08 -11.32
N ASP A 357 -22.22 15.90 -11.73
CA ASP A 357 -20.82 15.47 -11.54
C ASP A 357 -20.33 15.51 -10.07
N GLU A 358 -21.24 15.62 -9.10
CA GLU A 358 -20.91 15.55 -7.68
C GLU A 358 -20.58 14.12 -7.25
N ASP A 359 -19.51 13.97 -6.47
CA ASP A 359 -19.08 12.68 -5.92
C ASP A 359 -20.10 12.16 -4.89
N VAL A 360 -20.45 10.89 -5.05
CA VAL A 360 -21.34 10.14 -4.18
C VAL A 360 -20.54 9.09 -3.44
N HIS A 361 -20.60 9.13 -2.11
CA HIS A 361 -19.95 8.16 -1.24
C HIS A 361 -20.95 7.12 -0.74
N LEU A 362 -20.68 5.86 -1.07
CA LEU A 362 -21.46 4.74 -0.57
C LEU A 362 -20.75 4.05 0.60
N PRO A 363 -21.49 3.50 1.58
CA PRO A 363 -20.93 2.53 2.50
C PRO A 363 -20.30 1.35 1.76
N PRO A 364 -19.33 0.67 2.37
CA PRO A 364 -18.75 -0.54 1.81
C PRO A 364 -19.81 -1.57 1.41
N VAL A 365 -19.69 -2.09 0.19
CA VAL A 365 -20.58 -3.11 -0.34
C VAL A 365 -20.04 -4.49 0.04
N VAL A 366 -20.77 -5.22 0.86
CA VAL A 366 -20.50 -6.63 1.16
C VAL A 366 -21.29 -7.47 0.16
N TYR A 367 -20.59 -8.02 -0.82
CA TYR A 367 -21.16 -8.89 -1.83
C TYR A 367 -20.97 -10.35 -1.41
N SER A 368 -22.06 -11.05 -1.11
CA SER A 368 -22.07 -12.46 -0.70
C SER A 368 -22.53 -13.34 -1.86
N TYR A 369 -21.83 -14.46 -2.09
CA TYR A 369 -22.10 -15.42 -3.16
C TYR A 369 -22.09 -16.85 -2.61
N THR A 370 -22.98 -17.70 -3.12
CA THR A 370 -22.99 -19.12 -2.77
C THR A 370 -21.88 -19.84 -3.51
N LYS A 371 -21.13 -20.69 -2.80
CA LYS A 371 -20.24 -21.66 -3.45
C LYS A 371 -21.10 -22.83 -3.90
N ASP A 372 -20.85 -23.33 -5.11
CA ASP A 372 -21.33 -24.64 -5.56
C ASP A 372 -20.66 -25.74 -4.73
N GLU A 373 -21.06 -25.86 -3.46
CA GLU A 373 -20.80 -27.03 -2.64
C GLU A 373 -22.06 -27.90 -2.69
N GLY A 374 -21.92 -29.06 -3.32
CA GLY A 374 -22.98 -30.06 -3.35
C GLY A 374 -23.46 -30.36 -1.93
N ASP A 375 -24.76 -30.14 -1.71
CA ASP A 375 -25.55 -30.66 -0.60
C ASP A 375 -24.92 -30.50 0.80
N SER A 376 -24.78 -29.26 1.24
CA SER A 376 -24.76 -28.95 2.67
C SER A 376 -25.58 -27.70 2.94
N GLN A 377 -26.64 -27.88 3.74
CA GLN A 377 -27.59 -26.85 4.16
C GLN A 377 -26.89 -25.54 4.56
N PRO A 378 -27.42 -24.37 4.18
CA PRO A 378 -26.91 -23.10 4.68
C PRO A 378 -27.17 -23.04 6.19
N ASP A 379 -26.08 -22.94 6.95
CA ASP A 379 -26.10 -22.69 8.38
C ASP A 379 -26.60 -21.24 8.59
N LEU A 380 -27.93 -21.07 8.54
CA LEU A 380 -28.68 -19.87 8.91
C LEU A 380 -28.55 -19.65 10.42
N LYS A 381 -27.34 -19.32 10.86
CA LYS A 381 -27.04 -18.72 12.16
C LYS A 381 -26.11 -17.53 11.98
N ARG A 382 -26.48 -16.60 11.07
CA ARG A 382 -26.16 -15.19 11.32
C ARG A 382 -27.19 -14.70 12.33
N CYS A 383 -26.71 -14.29 13.50
CA CYS A 383 -27.52 -13.67 14.54
C CYS A 383 -28.40 -12.57 13.93
N ARG A 384 -29.68 -12.87 13.71
CA ARG A 384 -30.74 -11.88 13.78
C ARG A 384 -30.70 -11.31 15.20
N LEU A 385 -30.08 -10.15 15.36
CA LEU A 385 -30.59 -9.21 16.35
C LEU A 385 -31.87 -8.67 15.72
N GLU A 386 -32.98 -9.27 16.12
CA GLU A 386 -34.31 -8.85 15.75
C GLU A 386 -34.55 -7.41 16.20
N GLU A 387 -35.40 -6.77 15.41
CA GLU A 387 -35.96 -5.44 15.54
C GLU A 387 -36.34 -5.07 16.98
N SER A 388 -35.99 -3.83 17.35
CA SER A 388 -36.74 -3.02 18.32
C SER A 388 -36.70 -1.57 17.91
#